data_AF-A0A5C7EZV8-F1
#
_entry.id   AF-A0A5C7EZV8-F1
#
_cell.length_a   1.000
_cell.length_b   1.000
_cell.length_c   1.000
_cell.angle_alpha   90.00
_cell.angle_beta   90.00
_cell.angle_gamma   90.00
#
_symmetry.space_group_name_H-M   'P 1'
#
loop_
_entity.id
_entity.type
_entity.pdbx_description
1 polymer ?
#
loop_
_entity_poly.entity_id
_entity_poly.type
_entity_poly.pdbx_seq_one_letter_code
_entity_poly.pdbx_strand_id
1 'polypeptide(L)'
;MNNLNEMTVVYIRRAFDWRGRSGIEFYTENSAAAFSEAFREVKMELNKMYPGQDFMFYVCPPMTKEEFHRINDDLLVWKKEVE
;
A
#
# COMPACT_ATOMS: atom_id res chain seq x y z
N MET A 1 -13.09 12.46 -24.61
CA MET A 1 -12.14 11.45 -24.14
C MET A 1 -12.57 11.07 -22.73
N ASN A 2 -13.13 9.88 -22.55
CA ASN A 2 -13.44 9.39 -21.21
C ASN A 2 -12.12 8.94 -20.59
N ASN A 3 -11.55 9.77 -19.70
CA ASN A 3 -10.58 9.29 -18.73
C ASN A 3 -11.36 8.36 -17.79
N LEU A 4 -11.45 7.08 -18.14
CA LEU A 4 -11.65 6.06 -17.13
C LEU A 4 -10.45 6.23 -16.19
N ASN A 5 -10.66 6.70 -14.96
CA ASN A 5 -9.62 6.71 -13.95
C ASN A 5 -9.07 5.28 -13.90
N GLU A 6 -7.84 5.09 -14.39
CA GLU A 6 -7.18 3.81 -14.33
C GLU A 6 -6.92 3.53 -12.85
N MET A 7 -7.67 2.57 -12.32
CA MET A 7 -7.57 2.15 -10.94
C MET A 7 -6.37 1.20 -10.82
N THR A 8 -5.37 1.61 -10.04
CA THR A 8 -4.16 0.82 -9.82
C THR A 8 -4.31 -0.05 -8.58
N VAL A 9 -4.09 -1.36 -8.75
CA VAL A 9 -4.10 -2.30 -7.63
C VAL A 9 -2.74 -2.27 -6.93
N VAL A 10 -2.76 -1.96 -5.64
CA VAL A 10 -1.60 -1.96 -4.76
C VAL A 10 -1.74 -3.12 -3.77
N TYR A 11 -0.85 -4.09 -3.91
CA TYR A 11 -0.73 -5.25 -3.04
C TYR A 11 0.12 -4.90 -1.83
N ILE A 12 -0.31 -5.33 -0.64
CA ILE A 12 0.35 -5.07 0.64
C ILE A 12 0.68 -6.41 1.25
N ARG A 13 1.96 -6.71 1.47
CA ARG A 13 2.40 -7.96 2.11
C ARG A 13 3.43 -7.71 3.19
N ARG A 14 3.65 -8.71 4.04
CA ARG A 14 4.77 -8.74 4.97
C ARG A 14 6.08 -8.88 4.20
N ALA A 15 7.08 -8.10 4.57
CA ALA A 15 8.43 -8.20 4.02
C ALA A 15 9.46 -8.20 5.14
N PHE A 16 10.62 -8.79 4.86
CA PHE A 16 11.76 -8.80 5.76
C PHE A 16 12.97 -8.28 5.01
N ASP A 17 13.77 -7.44 5.68
CA ASP A 17 15.05 -7.05 5.12
C ASP A 17 16.15 -8.05 5.52
N TRP A 18 17.29 -7.97 4.84
CA TRP A 18 18.49 -8.77 5.08
C TRP A 18 19.11 -8.58 6.47
N ARG A 19 18.67 -7.57 7.24
CA ARG A 19 19.09 -7.30 8.62
C ARG A 19 18.12 -7.90 9.65
N GLY A 20 17.11 -8.64 9.19
CA GLY A 20 16.11 -9.27 10.04
C GLY A 20 15.01 -8.33 10.51
N ARG A 21 14.89 -7.11 9.95
CA ARG A 21 13.79 -6.20 10.26
C ARG A 21 12.54 -6.65 9.54
N SER A 22 11.41 -6.65 10.25
CA SER A 22 10.09 -6.91 9.69
C SER A 22 9.40 -5.61 9.30
N GLY A 23 8.76 -5.59 8.15
CA GLY A 23 7.98 -4.46 7.69
C GLY A 23 6.87 -4.89 6.73
N ILE A 24 6.38 -3.90 5.99
CA ILE A 24 5.36 -4.07 4.96
C ILE A 24 5.93 -3.61 3.62
N GLU A 25 5.55 -4.33 2.59
CA GLU A 25 5.88 -4.01 1.20
C GLU A 25 4.60 -3.73 0.44
N PHE A 26 4.60 -2.61 -0.26
CA PHE A 26 3.54 -2.21 -1.16
C PHE A 26 4.04 -2.40 -2.57
N TYR A 27 3.31 -3.15 -3.39
CA TYR A 27 3.73 -3.35 -4.76
C TYR A 27 2.56 -3.35 -5.73
N THR A 28 2.83 -3.06 -6.99
CA THR A 28 1.87 -3.22 -8.10
C THR A 28 2.28 -4.43 -8.94
N GLU A 29 1.37 -4.92 -9.81
CA GLU A 29 1.69 -6.04 -10.71
C GLU A 29 2.92 -5.76 -11.60
N ASN A 30 3.22 -4.48 -11.86
CA ASN A 30 4.18 -4.04 -12.85
C ASN A 30 5.46 -3.39 -12.29
N SER A 31 5.92 -3.79 -11.09
CA SER A 31 7.30 -3.58 -10.60
C SER A 31 7.61 -2.36 -9.72
N ALA A 32 6.63 -1.60 -9.26
CA ALA A 32 6.91 -0.66 -8.16
C ALA A 32 6.79 -1.43 -6.85
N ALA A 33 7.84 -1.46 -6.02
CA ALA A 33 7.80 -1.98 -4.65
C ALA A 33 8.35 -0.92 -3.70
N ALA A 34 7.51 -0.43 -2.79
CA ALA A 34 7.92 0.44 -1.69
C ALA A 34 7.95 -0.38 -0.40
N PHE A 35 9.15 -0.54 0.17
CA PHE A 35 9.32 -1.11 1.50
C PHE A 35 9.25 0.00 2.53
N SER A 36 8.44 -0.20 3.58
CA SER A 36 8.41 0.72 4.70
C SER A 36 8.18 -0.03 6.01
N GLU A 37 8.74 0.53 7.08
CA GLU A 37 8.42 0.12 8.46
C GLU A 37 7.07 0.73 8.91
N ALA A 38 6.60 1.80 8.26
CA ALA A 38 5.37 2.52 8.59
C ALA A 38 4.50 2.88 7.36
N PHE A 39 3.18 2.64 7.46
CA PHE A 39 2.19 2.92 6.41
C PHE A 39 2.28 4.34 5.83
N ARG A 40 2.53 5.33 6.70
CA ARG A 40 2.49 6.76 6.37
C ARG A 40 3.51 7.16 5.30
N GLU A 41 4.66 6.52 5.27
CA GLU A 41 5.75 6.86 4.33
C GLU A 41 5.41 6.43 2.90
N VAL A 42 4.56 5.41 2.73
CA VAL A 42 4.27 4.82 1.43
C VAL A 42 3.25 5.63 0.61
N LYS A 43 2.38 6.39 1.27
CA LYS A 43 1.43 7.30 0.60
C LYS A 43 2.13 8.32 -0.31
N MET A 44 3.22 8.91 0.17
CA MET A 44 3.99 9.89 -0.61
C MET A 44 4.66 9.25 -1.83
N GLU A 45 5.19 8.05 -1.67
CA GLU A 45 5.88 7.34 -2.75
C GLU A 45 4.89 6.83 -3.81
N LEU A 46 3.73 6.30 -3.42
CA LEU A 46 2.69 5.88 -4.37
C LEU A 46 2.15 7.04 -5.21
N ASN A 47 1.89 8.20 -4.60
CA ASN A 47 1.43 9.39 -5.34
C ASN A 47 2.50 9.93 -6.31
N LYS A 48 3.79 9.79 -5.99
CA LYS A 48 4.88 10.15 -6.91
C LYS A 48 4.97 9.18 -8.09
N MET A 49 4.77 7.89 -7.85
CA MET A 49 4.84 6.84 -8.87
C MET A 49 3.62 6.84 -9.81
N TYR A 50 2.44 7.16 -9.28
CA TYR A 50 1.15 7.07 -9.99
C TYR A 50 0.32 8.36 -9.78
N PRO A 51 0.76 9.50 -10.35
CA PRO A 51 0.10 10.78 -10.14
C PRO A 51 -1.31 10.79 -10.75
N GLY A 52 -2.30 11.17 -9.94
CA GLY A 52 -3.69 11.34 -10.39
C GLY A 52 -4.46 10.03 -10.63
N GLN A 53 -3.92 8.89 -10.17
CA GLN A 53 -4.62 7.60 -10.23
C GLN A 53 -5.34 7.28 -8.91
N ASP A 54 -6.44 6.53 -9.04
CA ASP A 54 -7.12 5.95 -7.89
C ASP A 54 -6.46 4.61 -7.53
N PHE A 55 -6.39 4.30 -6.23
CA PHE A 55 -5.77 3.07 -5.74
C PHE A 55 -6.80 2.12 -5.15
N MET A 56 -6.70 0.84 -5.52
CA MET A 56 -7.35 -0.26 -4.81
C MET A 56 -6.29 -1.05 -4.03
N PHE A 57 -6.44 -1.14 -2.71
CA PHE A 57 -5.49 -1.84 -1.86
C PHE A 57 -5.91 -3.30 -1.64
N TYR A 58 -4.98 -4.24 -1.81
CA TYR A 58 -5.19 -5.66 -1.53
C TYR A 58 -4.17 -6.15 -0.50
N VAL A 59 -4.67 -6.63 0.64
CA VAL A 59 -3.85 -7.06 1.77
C VAL A 59 -3.58 -8.57 1.66
N CYS A 60 -2.33 -8.95 1.37
CA CYS A 60 -1.93 -10.30 0.97
C CYS A 60 -1.64 -11.22 2.18
N PRO A 61 -2.16 -12.45 2.21
CA PRO A 61 -1.72 -13.46 3.18
C PRO A 61 -0.27 -13.93 2.90
N PRO A 62 0.47 -14.46 3.90
CA PRO A 62 0.03 -14.70 5.28
C PRO A 62 0.26 -13.50 6.22
N MET A 63 -0.78 -13.20 7.00
CA MET A 63 -0.71 -12.25 8.11
C MET A 63 -1.52 -12.71 9.31
N THR A 64 -1.12 -12.26 10.51
CA THR A 64 -1.93 -12.44 11.70
C THR A 64 -3.17 -11.56 11.61
N LYS A 65 -4.19 -11.90 12.41
CA LYS A 65 -5.42 -11.13 12.47
C LYS A 65 -5.16 -9.70 12.96
N GLU A 66 -4.26 -9.53 13.91
CA GLU A 66 -3.86 -8.24 14.47
C GLU A 66 -3.12 -7.40 13.42
N GLU A 67 -2.22 -8.01 12.64
CA GLU A 67 -1.54 -7.33 11.53
C GLU A 67 -2.54 -6.83 10.50
N PHE A 68 -3.48 -7.69 10.08
CA PHE A 68 -4.52 -7.33 9.12
C PHE A 68 -5.38 -6.16 9.63
N HIS A 69 -5.87 -6.21 10.87
CA HIS A 69 -6.70 -5.15 11.42
C HIS A 69 -5.97 -3.82 11.50
N ARG A 70 -4.72 -3.81 11.98
CA ARG A 70 -3.90 -2.60 12.03
C ARG A 70 -3.72 -1.98 10.64
N ILE A 71 -3.39 -2.79 9.64
CA ILE A 71 -3.25 -2.35 8.24
C ILE A 71 -4.55 -1.76 7.72
N ASN A 72 -5.67 -2.42 7.98
CA ASN A 72 -6.98 -1.99 7.53
C ASN A 72 -7.39 -0.66 8.18
N ASP A 73 -7.11 -0.48 9.48
CA ASP A 73 -7.38 0.77 10.18
C ASP A 73 -6.54 1.92 9.60
N ASP A 74 -5.25 1.69 9.31
CA ASP A 74 -4.38 2.68 8.68
C ASP A 74 -4.90 3.10 7.28
N LEU A 75 -5.38 2.15 6.48
CA LEU A 75 -6.01 2.43 5.19
C LEU A 75 -7.33 3.21 5.31
N LEU A 76 -8.13 2.94 6.33
CA LEU A 76 -9.37 3.69 6.60
C LEU A 76 -9.07 5.13 7.05
N VAL A 77 -8.02 5.34 7.84
CA VAL A 77 -7.52 6.67 8.20
C VAL A 77 -7.08 7.41 6.94
N TRP A 78 -6.31 6.76 6.05
CA TRP A 78 -5.91 7.34 4.78
C TRP A 78 -7.12 7.83 3.99
N LYS A 79 -8.16 7.00 3.81
CA LYS A 79 -9.36 7.39 3.07
C LYS A 79 -9.96 8.72 3.58
N LYS A 80 -10.06 8.88 4.90
CA LYS A 80 -10.65 10.08 5.53
C LYS A 80 -9.82 11.35 5.35
N GLU A 81 -8.52 11.25 5.08
CA GLU A 81 -7.66 12.42 4.81
C GLU A 81 -7.73 12.92 3.37
N VAL A 82 -8.36 12.14 2.47
CA VAL A 82 -8.43 12.43 1.02
C VAL A 82 -9.82 12.94 0.61
N GLU A 83 -10.84 12.70 1.43
CA GLU A 83 -12.19 13.30 1.34
C GLU A 83 -12.23 14.70 1.97
#